data_AF-A0A377ITX5-F1
#
_entry.id   AF-A0A377ITX5-F1
#
_cell.length_a   1.000
_cell.length_b   1.000
_cell.length_c   1.000
_cell.angle_alpha   90.00
_cell.angle_beta   90.00
_cell.angle_gamma   90.00
#
_symmetry.space_group_name_H-M   'P 1'
#
loop_
_entity.id
_entity.type
_entity.pdbx_description
1 polymer ?
#
loop_
_entity_poly.entity_id
_entity_poly.type
_entity_poly.pdbx_seq_one_letter_code
_entity_poly.pdbx_strand_id
1 'polypeptide(L)'
;MPRRSICFHHKQAIKKTRNNNAIFYFFIPLIQAVNYFKKNDGCIGKDAPVNFLTEREKRILNKEGKFRSGLYCMLLSIRFSEAIQNKSVFLQHSLKFAFDKPNS
;
A
#
# COMPACT_ATOMS: atom_id res chain seq x y z
N MET A 1 -24.53 48.82 7.09
CA MET A 1 -23.09 48.84 7.45
C MET A 1 -22.99 49.36 8.88
N PRO A 2 -22.14 48.84 9.79
CA PRO A 2 -21.00 47.90 9.65
C PRO A 2 -21.29 46.52 10.30
N ARG A 3 -20.33 45.61 10.53
CA ARG A 3 -19.45 44.79 9.67
C ARG A 3 -18.87 43.70 10.59
N ARG A 4 -18.73 42.46 10.06
CA ARG A 4 -17.87 41.34 10.55
C ARG A 4 -18.36 40.62 11.83
N SER A 5 -18.22 39.32 12.01
CA SER A 5 -17.70 38.20 11.20
C SER A 5 -18.24 36.94 11.87
N ILE A 6 -18.91 36.08 11.09
CA ILE A 6 -19.35 34.77 11.54
C ILE A 6 -18.08 33.94 11.78
N CYS A 7 -17.86 33.57 13.04
CA CYS A 7 -16.79 32.65 13.44
C CYS A 7 -16.97 31.36 12.64
N PHE A 8 -16.08 31.15 11.66
CA PHE A 8 -16.03 29.93 10.89
C PHE A 8 -15.70 28.79 11.82
N HIS A 9 -16.63 27.83 11.89
CA HIS A 9 -16.46 26.54 12.51
C HIS A 9 -15.07 25.96 12.20
N HIS A 10 -14.37 25.69 13.29
CA HIS A 10 -13.21 24.84 13.42
C HIS A 10 -13.35 23.58 12.54
N LYS A 11 -12.84 23.65 11.30
CA LYS A 11 -12.64 22.46 10.46
C LYS A 11 -11.53 21.65 11.11
N GLN A 12 -11.91 20.64 11.88
CA GLN A 12 -11.05 19.53 12.23
C GLN A 12 -10.65 18.79 10.94
N ALA A 13 -9.60 19.25 10.28
CA ALA A 13 -8.95 18.51 9.21
C ALA A 13 -7.99 17.50 9.85
N ILE A 14 -8.54 16.33 10.13
CA ILE A 14 -7.91 15.00 10.20
C ILE A 14 -6.38 15.07 10.13
N LYS A 15 -5.73 15.09 11.30
CA LYS A 15 -4.33 14.65 11.44
C LYS A 15 -4.29 13.16 11.13
N LYS A 16 -4.16 12.79 9.84
CA LYS A 16 -3.84 11.42 9.45
C LYS A 16 -2.36 11.21 9.70
N THR A 17 -2.05 10.94 10.96
CA THR A 17 -0.73 10.52 11.44
C THR A 17 -0.35 9.27 10.65
N ARG A 18 0.48 9.44 9.62
CA ARG A 18 1.00 8.34 8.81
C ARG A 18 2.05 7.65 9.68
N ASN A 19 1.63 6.62 10.42
CA ASN A 19 2.52 5.80 11.22
C ASN A 19 3.47 5.05 10.28
N ASN A 20 4.70 5.55 10.16
CA ASN A 20 5.74 4.99 9.30
C ASN A 20 6.10 3.54 9.66
N ASN A 21 5.82 3.13 10.91
CA ASN A 21 6.10 1.79 11.38
C ASN A 21 5.13 0.77 10.75
N ALA A 22 3.87 1.15 10.51
CA ALA A 22 2.86 0.28 9.90
C ALA A 22 3.19 -0.07 8.43
N ILE A 23 3.89 0.81 7.72
CA ILE A 23 4.32 0.58 6.34
C ILE A 23 5.37 -0.54 6.30
N PHE A 24 6.29 -0.57 7.27
CA PHE A 24 7.32 -1.60 7.36
C PHE A 24 6.74 -3.00 7.62
N TYR A 25 5.79 -3.13 8.57
CA TYR A 25 5.14 -4.42 8.85
C TYR A 25 4.29 -4.94 7.69
N PHE A 26 3.73 -4.05 6.87
CA PHE A 26 2.96 -4.45 5.69
C PHE A 26 3.84 -4.88 4.50
N PHE A 27 5.07 -4.37 4.41
CA PHE A 27 5.94 -4.59 3.24
C PHE A 27 6.71 -5.91 3.27
N ILE A 28 7.10 -6.40 4.46
CA ILE A 28 7.82 -7.66 4.63
C ILE A 28 7.11 -8.86 3.98
N PRO A 29 5.80 -9.12 4.22
CA PRO A 29 5.12 -10.27 3.62
C PRO A 29 4.97 -10.16 2.09
N LEU A 30 4.89 -8.94 1.56
CA LEU A 30 4.81 -8.70 0.11
C LEU A 30 6.15 -9.03 -0.57
N ILE A 31 7.27 -8.60 0.01
CA ILE A 31 8.61 -8.92 -0.51
C ILE A 31 8.88 -10.43 -0.48
N GLN A 32 8.44 -11.13 0.56
CA GLN A 32 8.55 -12.59 0.62
C GLN A 32 7.81 -13.25 -0.54
N ALA A 33 6.58 -12.79 -0.85
CA ALA A 33 5.80 -13.30 -1.99
C ALA A 33 6.47 -13.02 -3.34
N VAL A 34 7.02 -11.81 -3.54
CA VAL A 34 7.77 -11.46 -4.75
C VAL A 34 9.04 -12.30 -4.89
N ASN A 35 9.78 -12.51 -3.80
CA ASN A 35 10.98 -13.34 -3.81
C ASN A 35 10.65 -14.80 -4.11
N TYR A 36 9.55 -15.32 -3.57
CA TYR A 36 9.06 -16.65 -3.91
C TYR A 36 8.69 -16.75 -5.39
N PHE A 37 7.97 -15.75 -5.93
CA PHE A 37 7.63 -15.70 -7.35
C PHE A 37 8.88 -15.71 -8.23
N LYS A 38 9.90 -14.91 -7.90
CA LYS A 38 11.17 -14.87 -8.61
C LYS A 38 11.97 -16.17 -8.52
N LYS A 39 12.00 -16.80 -7.34
CA LYS A 39 12.77 -18.03 -7.10
C LYS A 39 12.22 -19.22 -7.87
N ASN A 40 10.91 -19.24 -8.09
CA ASN A 40 10.22 -20.35 -8.75
C ASN A 40 9.89 -20.04 -10.23
N ASP A 41 10.53 -19.05 -10.84
CA ASP A 41 10.30 -18.64 -12.24
C ASP A 41 8.81 -18.42 -12.59
N GLY A 42 8.04 -17.89 -11.64
CA GLY A 42 6.60 -17.67 -11.79
C GLY A 42 5.73 -18.92 -11.61
N CYS A 43 6.29 -20.08 -11.30
CA CYS A 43 5.54 -21.27 -10.90
C CYS A 43 5.08 -21.14 -9.45
N ILE A 44 3.79 -20.88 -9.25
CA ILE A 44 3.21 -20.66 -7.91
C ILE A 44 2.41 -21.89 -7.46
N GLY A 45 2.88 -22.50 -6.37
CA GLY A 45 2.25 -23.63 -5.71
C GLY A 45 1.45 -23.25 -4.46
N LYS A 46 0.89 -24.27 -3.79
CA LYS A 46 0.12 -24.14 -2.54
C LYS A 46 0.95 -23.63 -1.36
N ASP A 47 2.26 -23.78 -1.46
CA ASP A 47 3.31 -23.34 -0.53
C ASP A 47 3.66 -21.85 -0.68
N ALA A 48 3.06 -21.15 -1.66
CA ALA A 48 3.29 -19.74 -1.87
C ALA A 48 2.90 -18.89 -0.65
N PRO A 49 3.69 -17.87 -0.27
CA PRO A 49 3.35 -16.99 0.84
C PRO A 49 2.04 -16.25 0.58
N VAL A 50 1.08 -16.33 1.50
CA VAL A 50 -0.24 -15.65 1.38
C VAL A 50 -0.45 -14.56 2.42
N ASN A 51 0.55 -14.27 3.26
CA ASN A 51 0.41 -13.35 4.39
C ASN A 51 0.19 -11.89 3.96
N PHE A 52 0.49 -11.54 2.71
CA PHE A 52 0.22 -10.22 2.13
C PHE A 52 -1.24 -10.06 1.67
N LEU A 53 -2.02 -11.15 1.67
CA LEU A 53 -3.42 -11.17 1.29
C LEU A 53 -4.33 -11.06 2.52
N THR A 54 -5.51 -10.47 2.33
CA THR A 54 -6.60 -10.47 3.30
C THR A 54 -7.22 -11.86 3.43
N GLU A 55 -7.88 -12.14 4.56
CA GLU A 55 -8.60 -13.41 4.76
C GLU A 55 -9.65 -13.69 3.69
N ARG A 56 -10.26 -12.64 3.13
CA ARG A 56 -11.20 -12.78 2.00
C ARG A 56 -10.47 -13.29 0.75
N GLU A 57 -9.35 -12.67 0.40
CA GLU A 57 -8.55 -13.05 -0.78
C GLU A 57 -7.99 -14.48 -0.62
N LYS A 58 -7.51 -14.84 0.57
CA LYS A 58 -7.05 -16.21 0.88
C LYS A 58 -8.14 -17.26 0.66
N ARG A 59 -9.37 -16.98 1.08
CA ARG A 59 -10.52 -17.88 0.85
C ARG A 59 -10.84 -18.06 -0.63
N ILE A 60 -10.77 -16.99 -1.42
CA ILE A 60 -11.05 -17.04 -2.87
C ILE A 60 -9.91 -17.77 -3.60
N LEU A 61 -8.67 -17.57 -3.15
CA LEU A 61 -7.48 -18.22 -3.70
C LEU A 61 -7.53 -19.75 -3.57
N ASN A 62 -8.07 -20.23 -2.44
CA ASN A 62 -8.27 -21.65 -2.14
C ASN A 62 -9.76 -22.06 -2.20
N LYS A 63 -10.50 -21.53 -3.18
CA LYS A 63 -11.90 -21.93 -3.37
C LYS A 63 -11.98 -23.40 -3.84
N GLU A 64 -12.79 -24.21 -3.14
CA GLU A 64 -13.05 -25.62 -3.48
C GLU A 64 -11.78 -26.51 -3.51
N GLY A 65 -10.78 -26.20 -2.68
CA GLY A 65 -9.55 -26.99 -2.57
C GLY A 65 -8.58 -26.86 -3.77
N LYS A 66 -8.93 -26.04 -4.77
CA LYS A 66 -8.07 -25.74 -5.93
C LYS A 66 -7.36 -24.40 -5.71
N PHE A 67 -6.04 -24.47 -5.61
CA PHE A 67 -5.20 -23.27 -5.55
C PHE A 67 -5.13 -22.61 -6.92
N ARG A 68 -5.53 -21.35 -6.99
CA ARG A 68 -5.60 -20.58 -8.24
C ARG A 68 -4.34 -19.75 -8.44
N SER A 69 -3.29 -20.35 -9.02
CA SER A 69 -2.01 -19.69 -9.27
C SER A 69 -2.13 -18.40 -10.10
N GLY A 70 -2.96 -18.40 -11.15
CA GLY A 70 -3.22 -17.18 -11.94
C GLY A 70 -3.83 -16.04 -11.12
N LEU A 71 -4.76 -16.37 -10.20
CA LEU A 71 -5.36 -15.37 -9.30
C LEU A 71 -4.33 -14.85 -8.29
N TYR A 72 -3.46 -15.71 -7.79
CA TYR A 72 -2.34 -15.29 -6.93
C TYR A 72 -1.48 -14.24 -7.61
N CYS A 73 -1.06 -14.49 -8.86
CA CYS A 73 -0.23 -13.56 -9.62
C CYS A 73 -0.92 -12.21 -9.82
N MET A 74 -2.21 -12.21 -10.17
CA MET A 74 -2.98 -10.96 -10.29
C MET A 74 -3.01 -10.17 -8.98
N LEU A 75 -3.30 -10.84 -7.86
CA LEU A 75 -3.34 -10.19 -6.54
C LEU A 75 -1.96 -9.67 -6.13
N LEU A 76 -0.89 -10.43 -6.41
CA LEU A 76 0.49 -10.01 -6.18
C LEU A 76 0.83 -8.74 -6.97
N SER A 77 0.49 -8.69 -8.26
CA SER A 77 0.73 -7.51 -9.10
C SER A 77 -0.04 -6.27 -8.62
N ILE A 78 -1.31 -6.44 -8.20
CA ILE A 78 -2.12 -5.34 -7.65
C ILE A 78 -1.46 -4.77 -6.39
N ARG A 79 -1.15 -5.63 -5.41
CA ARG A 79 -0.52 -5.19 -4.13
C ARG A 79 0.87 -4.60 -4.35
N PHE A 80 1.62 -5.14 -5.29
CA PHE A 80 2.93 -4.60 -5.67
C PHE A 80 2.79 -3.19 -6.30
N SER A 81 1.85 -3.01 -7.22
CA SER A 81 1.56 -1.69 -7.80
C SER A 81 1.10 -0.68 -6.75
N GLU A 82 0.19 -1.07 -5.85
CA GLU A 82 -0.24 -0.23 -4.71
C GLU A 82 0.93 0.16 -3.82
N ALA A 83 1.85 -0.78 -3.52
CA ALA A 83 3.03 -0.49 -2.72
C ALA A 83 3.97 0.50 -3.41
N ILE A 84 4.15 0.39 -4.74
CA ILE A 84 4.93 1.35 -5.54
C ILE A 84 4.26 2.71 -5.53
N GLN A 85 2.95 2.79 -5.77
CA GLN A 85 2.20 4.05 -5.79
C GLN A 85 2.23 4.74 -4.42
N ASN A 86 2.04 3.99 -3.33
CA ASN A 86 2.11 4.55 -1.98
C ASN A 86 3.51 5.06 -1.62
N LYS A 87 4.56 4.44 -2.16
CA LYS A 87 5.95 4.89 -2.01
C LYS A 87 6.31 6.04 -2.98
N SER A 88 5.71 6.10 -4.17
CA SER A 88 5.89 7.22 -5.11
C SER A 88 5.18 8.48 -4.61
N VAL A 89 4.03 8.33 -3.93
CA VAL A 89 3.36 9.43 -3.22
C VAL A 89 4.22 9.98 -2.08
N PHE A 90 5.10 9.16 -1.47
CA PHE A 90 6.11 9.65 -0.53
C PHE A 90 7.23 10.44 -1.24
N LEU A 91 7.73 9.94 -2.38
CA LEU A 91 8.77 10.61 -3.19
C LEU A 91 8.29 11.96 -3.78
N GLN A 92 7.05 12.04 -4.25
CA GLN A 92 6.47 13.28 -4.78
C GLN A 92 6.31 14.35 -3.69
N HIS A 93 5.99 13.96 -2.46
CA HIS A 93 5.90 14.91 -1.34
C HIS A 93 7.28 15.33 -0.81
N SER A 94 8.31 14.47 -0.86
CA SER A 94 9.67 14.84 -0.48
C SER A 94 10.34 15.77 -1.50
N LEU A 95 10.02 15.66 -2.80
CA LEU A 95 10.56 16.59 -3.80
C LEU A 95 10.01 18.01 -3.61
N LYS A 96 8.70 18.16 -3.32
CA LYS A 96 8.11 19.49 -3.08
C LYS A 96 8.76 20.21 -1.90
N PHE A 97 9.25 19.50 -0.88
CA PHE A 97 9.92 20.11 0.26
C PHE A 97 11.40 20.45 0.00
N ALA A 98 12.07 19.74 -0.91
CA ALA A 98 13.47 20.00 -1.25
C ALA A 98 13.65 21.21 -2.18
N PHE A 99 12.63 21.56 -2.98
CA PHE A 99 12.67 22.69 -3.90
C PHE A 99 12.02 23.97 -3.36
N ASP A 100 11.43 23.94 -2.17
CA ASP A 100 10.80 25.09 -1.51
C ASP A 100 11.71 25.65 -0.40
N LYS A 101 13.02 25.77 -0.68
CA LYS A 101 13.90 26.63 0.12
C LYS A 101 13.62 28.07 -0.32
N PRO A 102 13.12 28.97 0.55
CA PRO A 102 13.09 30.37 0.22
C PRO A 102 14.55 30.83 0.05
N ASN A 103 14.87 31.29 -1.15
CA ASN A 103 16.11 32.00 -1.42
C ASN A 103 16.22 33.13 -0.39
N SER A 104 17.23 33.05 0.47
CA SER A 104 17.59 34.10 1.43
C SER A 104 18.06 35.35 0.72
#